data_AF-A0A9D1XLL4-F1
#
_entry.id   AF-A0A9D1XLL4-F1
#
_cell.length_a   1.000
_cell.length_b   1.000
_cell.length_c   1.000
_cell.angle_alpha   90.00
_cell.angle_beta   90.00
_cell.angle_gamma   90.00
#
_symmetry.space_group_name_H-M   'P 1'
#
loop_
_entity.id
_entity.type
_entity.pdbx_description
1 polymer ?
#
loop_
_entity_poly.entity_id
_entity_poly.type
_entity_poly.pdbx_seq_one_letter_code
_entity_poly.pdbx_strand_id
1 'polypeptide(L)'
;VPSSIQDIDFDGYIFNDGHFIIFNNQVWINDIFTKDEIAKQMAAYKKYDGKSMFGGHELSWCACPDDPMVINHREMFSGTSARPANLIEKFEIEDVEAISCCVLFKTIEQLQACYDELKEDFTIVPYYTGLIRMNVYKKGFTKGTACKYMFEKLGIPKENSYAFGDGINDKEMLQLVGHGIAMGNAIDEIKAISDDITDSIDNDGIAKAFYKYFKI
;
A
#
# COMPACT_ATOMS: atom_id res chain seq x y z
N VAL A 1 8.71 8.56 -7.81
CA VAL A 1 9.17 8.81 -6.42
C VAL A 1 8.68 10.19 -6.00
N PRO A 2 8.10 10.38 -4.80
CA PRO A 2 7.69 11.69 -4.32
C PRO A 2 8.86 12.68 -4.25
N SER A 3 8.63 13.96 -4.55
CA SER A 3 9.66 15.00 -4.48
C SER A 3 10.23 15.21 -3.07
N SER A 4 9.46 14.88 -2.03
CA SER A 4 9.87 15.00 -0.63
C SER A 4 11.05 14.09 -0.23
N ILE A 5 11.35 13.06 -1.02
CA ILE A 5 12.43 12.11 -0.75
C ILE A 5 13.42 12.02 -1.91
N GLN A 6 13.36 12.95 -2.87
CA GLN A 6 14.19 12.91 -4.08
C GLN A 6 15.68 13.19 -3.79
N ASP A 7 15.97 13.87 -2.68
CA ASP A 7 17.33 14.23 -2.28
C ASP A 7 18.03 13.12 -1.47
N ILE A 8 17.33 12.00 -1.22
CA ILE A 8 17.86 10.82 -0.56
C ILE A 8 18.23 9.79 -1.63
N ASP A 9 19.50 9.39 -1.65
CA ASP A 9 20.02 8.37 -2.56
C ASP A 9 19.67 6.97 -2.02
N PHE A 10 18.48 6.49 -2.36
CA PHE A 10 18.06 5.12 -2.03
C PHE A 10 18.55 4.14 -3.09
N ASP A 11 19.14 3.01 -2.66
CA ASP A 11 19.52 1.91 -3.55
C ASP A 11 18.30 1.31 -4.28
N GLY A 12 17.10 1.42 -3.71
CA GLY A 12 15.88 0.91 -4.31
C GLY A 12 14.60 1.36 -3.62
N TYR A 13 13.48 0.99 -4.24
CA TYR A 13 12.14 1.37 -3.84
C TYR A 13 11.22 0.15 -3.93
N ILE A 14 10.40 -0.02 -2.88
CA ILE A 14 9.27 -0.95 -2.87
C ILE A 14 8.01 -0.10 -2.93
N PHE A 15 7.26 -0.20 -4.03
CA PHE A 15 6.00 0.51 -4.23
C PHE A 15 4.80 -0.43 -4.12
N ASN A 16 3.62 0.18 -3.90
CA ASN A 16 2.33 -0.52 -3.86
C ASN A 16 2.37 -1.77 -2.99
N ASP A 17 2.85 -1.63 -1.75
CA ASP A 17 2.94 -2.72 -0.78
C ASP A 17 3.60 -4.01 -1.30
N GLY A 18 4.60 -3.90 -2.19
CA GLY A 18 5.42 -5.02 -2.65
C GLY A 18 5.26 -5.42 -4.12
N HIS A 19 4.27 -4.87 -4.81
CA HIS A 19 3.97 -5.25 -6.21
C HIS A 19 4.92 -4.70 -7.26
N PHE A 20 5.72 -3.70 -6.88
CA PHE A 20 6.68 -3.11 -7.77
C PHE A 20 7.96 -2.79 -7.02
N ILE A 21 9.05 -3.44 -7.42
CA ILE A 21 10.34 -3.27 -6.79
C ILE A 21 11.33 -2.80 -7.84
N ILE A 22 11.95 -1.66 -7.57
CA ILE A 22 13.12 -1.16 -8.30
C ILE A 22 14.31 -1.27 -7.35
N PHE A 23 15.41 -1.85 -7.79
CA PHE A 23 16.66 -1.87 -7.05
C PHE A 23 17.84 -1.68 -8.01
N ASN A 24 18.77 -0.79 -7.68
CA ASN A 24 19.88 -0.37 -8.55
C ASN A 24 19.42 0.01 -9.96
N ASN A 25 18.35 0.80 -10.05
CA ASN A 25 17.71 1.22 -11.29
C ASN A 25 17.20 0.08 -12.19
N GLN A 26 17.04 -1.13 -11.65
CA GLN A 26 16.47 -2.28 -12.34
C GLN A 26 15.13 -2.68 -11.74
N VAL A 27 14.17 -2.98 -12.61
CA VAL A 27 12.88 -3.54 -12.19
C VAL A 27 13.08 -5.01 -11.83
N TRP A 28 12.83 -5.36 -10.57
CA TRP A 28 12.93 -6.73 -10.05
C TRP A 28 11.58 -7.42 -9.98
N ILE A 29 10.55 -6.67 -9.58
CA ILE A 29 9.17 -7.14 -9.54
C ILE A 29 8.32 -6.09 -10.25
N ASN A 30 7.49 -6.54 -11.17
CA ASN A 30 6.43 -5.76 -11.81
C ASN A 30 5.32 -6.73 -12.18
N ASP A 31 4.42 -6.98 -11.24
CA ASP A 31 3.32 -7.91 -11.43
C ASP A 31 1.98 -7.19 -11.40
N ILE A 32 1.28 -7.23 -12.54
CA ILE A 32 -0.05 -6.65 -12.70
C ILE A 32 -1.12 -7.72 -12.47
N PHE A 33 -2.34 -7.28 -12.19
CA PHE A 33 -3.50 -8.16 -12.22
C PHE A 33 -3.71 -8.72 -13.63
N THR A 34 -4.00 -10.00 -13.70
CA THR A 34 -4.54 -10.64 -14.89
C THR A 34 -5.94 -10.13 -15.19
N LYS A 35 -6.39 -10.30 -16.43
CA LYS A 35 -7.73 -9.88 -16.85
C LYS A 35 -8.83 -10.61 -16.08
N ASP A 36 -8.62 -11.88 -15.76
CA ASP A 36 -9.55 -12.66 -14.92
C ASP A 36 -9.61 -12.11 -13.48
N GLU A 37 -8.47 -11.71 -12.91
CA GLU A 37 -8.41 -11.07 -11.59
C GLU A 37 -9.13 -9.73 -11.59
N ILE A 38 -8.95 -8.89 -12.62
CA ILE A 38 -9.70 -7.62 -12.78
C ILE A 38 -11.19 -7.90 -12.92
N ALA A 39 -11.58 -8.86 -13.76
CA ALA A 39 -12.98 -9.24 -13.96
C ALA A 39 -13.65 -9.68 -12.65
N LYS A 40 -12.96 -10.52 -11.87
CA LYS A 40 -13.43 -11.01 -10.56
C LYS A 40 -13.59 -9.86 -9.56
N GLN A 41 -12.60 -8.97 -9.48
CA GLN A 41 -12.66 -7.76 -8.65
C GLN A 41 -13.84 -6.87 -9.04
N MET A 42 -13.96 -6.50 -10.32
CA MET A 42 -15.04 -5.64 -10.81
C MET A 42 -16.43 -6.26 -10.60
N ALA A 43 -16.59 -7.57 -10.77
CA ALA A 43 -17.84 -8.26 -10.49
C ALA A 43 -18.23 -8.16 -9.01
N ALA A 44 -17.29 -8.40 -8.09
CA ALA A 44 -17.52 -8.26 -6.66
C ALA A 44 -17.81 -6.80 -6.27
N TYR A 45 -17.03 -5.84 -6.77
CA TYR A 45 -17.26 -4.41 -6.47
C TYR A 45 -18.63 -3.95 -6.95
N LYS A 46 -19.04 -4.34 -8.16
CA LYS A 46 -20.38 -4.04 -8.67
C LYS A 46 -21.48 -4.65 -7.80
N LYS A 47 -21.30 -5.89 -7.34
CA LYS A 47 -22.26 -6.60 -6.47
C LYS A 47 -22.47 -5.89 -5.12
N TYR A 48 -21.43 -5.27 -4.58
CA TYR A 48 -21.45 -4.61 -3.26
C TYR A 48 -21.42 -3.08 -3.32
N ASP A 49 -21.69 -2.48 -4.49
CA ASP A 49 -21.68 -1.04 -4.74
C ASP A 49 -20.34 -0.34 -4.39
N GLY A 50 -19.23 -1.05 -4.59
CA GLY A 50 -17.88 -0.54 -4.39
C GLY A 50 -17.45 0.43 -5.48
N LYS A 51 -16.84 1.56 -5.09
CA LYS A 51 -16.24 2.54 -6.00
C LYS A 51 -14.76 2.24 -6.15
N SER A 52 -14.40 1.55 -7.23
CA SER A 52 -13.03 1.10 -7.49
C SER A 52 -12.18 2.17 -8.18
N MET A 53 -10.93 2.23 -7.74
CA MET A 53 -9.86 3.05 -8.29
C MET A 53 -8.66 2.13 -8.47
N PHE A 54 -8.44 1.66 -9.69
CA PHE A 54 -7.29 0.83 -10.04
C PHE A 54 -6.07 1.72 -10.28
N GLY A 55 -4.92 1.34 -9.70
CA GLY A 55 -3.64 2.02 -9.86
C GLY A 55 -2.65 1.17 -10.65
N GLY A 56 -2.06 1.74 -11.69
CA GLY A 56 -0.90 1.21 -12.41
C GLY A 56 0.33 2.07 -12.16
N HIS A 57 1.39 1.86 -12.95
CA HIS A 57 2.62 2.66 -12.85
C HIS A 57 2.44 4.09 -13.34
N GLU A 58 1.83 4.23 -14.52
CA GLU A 58 1.68 5.52 -15.20
C GLU A 58 0.23 5.96 -15.28
N LEU A 59 -0.72 5.03 -15.27
CA LEU A 59 -2.14 5.27 -15.45
C LEU A 59 -2.92 4.83 -14.23
N SER A 60 -4.11 5.42 -14.07
CA SER A 60 -5.12 4.99 -13.11
C SER A 60 -6.45 4.85 -13.81
N TRP A 61 -7.31 3.95 -13.33
CA TRP A 61 -8.62 3.69 -13.92
C TRP A 61 -9.72 3.81 -12.86
N CYS A 62 -10.69 4.67 -13.11
CA CYS A 62 -11.86 4.84 -12.25
C CYS A 62 -13.06 5.30 -13.08
N ALA A 63 -14.10 4.47 -13.14
CA ALA A 63 -15.31 4.75 -13.92
C ALA A 63 -16.29 5.71 -13.21
N CYS A 64 -15.99 6.11 -11.98
CA CYS A 64 -16.85 6.97 -11.15
C CYS A 64 -16.06 8.11 -10.47
N PRO A 65 -15.27 8.90 -11.23
CA PRO A 65 -14.38 9.90 -10.63
C PRO A 65 -15.12 11.02 -9.90
N ASP A 66 -16.36 11.30 -10.29
CA ASP A 66 -17.22 12.32 -9.69
C ASP A 66 -18.06 11.79 -8.53
N ASP A 67 -17.92 10.51 -8.14
CA ASP A 67 -18.56 9.99 -6.95
C ASP A 67 -18.06 10.76 -5.71
N PRO A 68 -18.94 11.23 -4.82
CA PRO A 68 -18.53 12.00 -3.64
C PRO A 68 -17.50 11.28 -2.77
N MET A 69 -17.54 9.95 -2.69
CA MET A 69 -16.55 9.18 -1.94
C MET A 69 -15.17 9.22 -2.60
N VAL A 70 -15.13 9.16 -3.94
CA VAL A 70 -13.90 9.24 -4.73
C VAL A 70 -13.31 10.65 -4.68
N ILE A 71 -14.16 11.69 -4.70
CA ILE A 71 -13.72 13.08 -4.47
C ILE A 71 -13.11 13.23 -3.08
N ASN A 72 -13.83 12.79 -2.03
CA ASN A 72 -13.35 12.88 -0.65
C ASN A 72 -12.03 12.10 -0.46
N HIS A 73 -11.89 10.92 -1.07
CA HIS A 73 -10.64 10.17 -1.06
C HIS A 73 -9.48 10.99 -1.65
N ARG A 74 -9.69 11.63 -2.81
CA ARG A 74 -8.66 12.48 -3.44
C ARG A 74 -8.30 13.68 -2.58
N GLU A 75 -9.28 14.33 -1.95
CA GLU A 75 -9.01 15.44 -1.03
C GLU A 75 -8.18 14.99 0.17
N MET A 76 -8.55 13.86 0.80
CA MET A 76 -7.86 13.34 1.98
C MET A 76 -6.42 12.89 1.69
N PHE A 77 -6.18 12.19 0.59
CA PHE A 77 -4.89 11.54 0.32
C PHE A 77 -4.01 12.27 -0.67
N SER A 78 -4.56 13.18 -1.48
CA SER A 78 -3.82 13.98 -2.46
C SER A 78 -3.92 15.48 -2.21
N GLY A 79 -4.70 15.92 -1.21
CA GLY A 79 -4.88 17.34 -0.88
C GLY A 79 -5.66 18.13 -1.94
N THR A 80 -6.34 17.45 -2.87
CA THR A 80 -7.06 18.10 -3.98
C THR A 80 -8.25 17.26 -4.45
N SER A 81 -9.31 17.92 -4.91
CA SER A 81 -10.45 17.30 -5.60
C SER A 81 -10.28 17.24 -7.13
N ALA A 82 -9.18 17.78 -7.66
CA ALA A 82 -8.88 17.73 -9.09
C ALA A 82 -8.70 16.29 -9.57
N ARG A 83 -9.09 16.02 -10.83
CA ARG A 83 -8.87 14.71 -11.45
C ARG A 83 -7.37 14.51 -11.72
N PRO A 84 -6.81 13.32 -11.45
CA PRO A 84 -5.45 13.01 -11.88
C PRO A 84 -5.33 13.15 -13.40
N ALA A 85 -4.23 13.73 -13.87
CA ALA A 85 -4.01 13.92 -15.31
C ALA A 85 -3.92 12.59 -16.09
N ASN A 86 -3.55 11.52 -15.39
CA ASN A 86 -3.36 10.17 -15.91
C ASN A 86 -4.56 9.23 -15.60
N LEU A 87 -5.74 9.80 -15.36
CA LEU A 87 -6.96 9.04 -15.09
C LEU A 87 -7.66 8.62 -16.39
N ILE A 88 -7.97 7.34 -16.50
CA ILE A 88 -8.81 6.75 -17.53
C ILE A 88 -10.21 6.48 -16.95
N GLU A 89 -11.22 7.19 -17.47
CA GLU A 89 -12.59 7.12 -16.96
C GLU A 89 -13.47 6.09 -17.68
N LYS A 90 -13.14 5.79 -18.94
CA LYS A 90 -13.85 4.82 -19.77
C LYS A 90 -12.85 3.79 -20.24
N PHE A 91 -13.04 2.55 -19.81
CA PHE A 91 -12.14 1.44 -20.07
C PHE A 91 -12.93 0.13 -19.98
N GLU A 92 -12.50 -0.85 -20.75
CA GLU A 92 -12.89 -2.23 -20.57
C GLU A 92 -11.84 -2.98 -19.73
N ILE A 93 -12.15 -4.20 -19.32
CA ILE A 93 -11.24 -5.02 -18.50
C ILE A 93 -9.88 -5.19 -19.22
N GLU A 94 -9.92 -5.34 -20.54
CA GLU A 94 -8.78 -5.53 -21.41
C GLU A 94 -7.79 -4.35 -21.37
N ASP A 95 -8.25 -3.14 -21.05
CA ASP A 95 -7.44 -1.93 -21.02
C ASP A 95 -6.71 -1.71 -19.67
N VAL A 96 -7.08 -2.46 -18.63
CA VAL A 96 -6.58 -2.21 -17.26
C VAL A 96 -5.23 -2.89 -17.03
N GLU A 97 -4.19 -2.10 -16.77
CA GLU A 97 -2.84 -2.56 -16.41
C GLU A 97 -2.50 -2.15 -14.97
N ALA A 98 -3.30 -2.65 -14.03
CA ALA A 98 -3.24 -2.25 -12.63
C ALA A 98 -2.43 -3.23 -11.77
N ILE A 99 -1.70 -2.69 -10.81
CA ILE A 99 -0.95 -3.43 -9.78
C ILE A 99 -1.67 -3.42 -8.43
N SER A 100 -2.60 -2.49 -8.23
CA SER A 100 -3.39 -2.36 -7.01
C SER A 100 -4.77 -1.78 -7.30
N CYS A 101 -5.70 -1.96 -6.36
CA CYS A 101 -7.00 -1.31 -6.40
C CYS A 101 -7.36 -0.78 -5.01
N CYS A 102 -7.70 0.50 -4.91
CA CYS A 102 -8.41 1.04 -3.74
C CYS A 102 -9.91 1.04 -4.06
N VAL A 103 -10.72 0.40 -3.22
CA VAL A 103 -12.19 0.38 -3.39
C VAL A 103 -12.88 0.92 -2.15
N LEU A 104 -13.82 1.84 -2.37
CA LEU A 104 -14.58 2.54 -1.34
C LEU A 104 -15.98 1.93 -1.21
N PHE A 105 -16.49 1.83 0.02
CA PHE A 105 -17.84 1.33 0.32
C PHE A 105 -18.59 2.29 1.22
N LYS A 106 -19.92 2.33 1.10
CA LYS A 106 -20.75 3.19 1.94
C LYS A 106 -20.87 2.66 3.37
N THR A 107 -20.83 1.33 3.55
CA THR A 107 -20.98 0.69 4.87
C THR A 107 -19.95 -0.41 5.10
N ILE A 108 -19.71 -0.72 6.39
CA ILE A 108 -18.78 -1.78 6.79
C ILE A 108 -19.29 -3.14 6.33
N GLU A 109 -20.61 -3.36 6.30
CA GLU A 109 -21.22 -4.62 5.87
C GLU A 109 -20.94 -4.88 4.39
N GLN A 110 -20.99 -3.85 3.53
CA GLN A 110 -20.65 -3.97 2.12
C GLN A 110 -19.18 -4.33 1.93
N LEU A 111 -18.29 -3.63 2.65
CA LEU A 111 -16.86 -3.93 2.62
C LEU A 111 -16.60 -5.36 3.07
N GLN A 112 -17.16 -5.79 4.21
CA GLN A 112 -16.92 -7.11 4.78
C GLN A 112 -17.42 -8.22 3.85
N ALA A 113 -18.60 -8.06 3.25
CA ALA A 113 -19.12 -9.03 2.29
C ALA A 113 -18.24 -9.13 1.04
N CYS A 114 -17.71 -7.99 0.55
CA CYS A 114 -16.77 -7.98 -0.57
C CYS A 114 -15.41 -8.59 -0.19
N TYR A 115 -14.90 -8.28 0.99
CA TYR A 115 -13.70 -8.87 1.55
C TYR A 115 -13.81 -10.39 1.63
N ASP A 116 -14.89 -10.91 2.20
CA ASP A 116 -15.08 -12.36 2.37
C ASP A 116 -15.14 -13.13 1.05
N GLU A 117 -15.61 -12.49 -0.02
CA GLU A 117 -15.65 -13.06 -1.38
C GLU A 117 -14.29 -13.07 -2.08
N LEU A 118 -13.41 -12.11 -1.76
CA LEU A 118 -12.14 -11.90 -2.47
C LEU A 118 -10.89 -12.32 -1.68
N LYS A 119 -10.98 -12.49 -0.36
CA LYS A 119 -9.82 -12.69 0.53
C LYS A 119 -8.99 -13.94 0.23
N GLU A 120 -9.56 -14.96 -0.39
CA GLU A 120 -8.81 -16.17 -0.75
C GLU A 120 -7.91 -15.93 -1.97
N ASP A 121 -8.34 -15.09 -2.90
CA ASP A 121 -7.67 -14.83 -4.18
C ASP A 121 -6.77 -13.60 -4.16
N PHE A 122 -6.94 -12.72 -3.17
CA PHE A 122 -6.22 -11.46 -3.09
C PHE A 122 -5.63 -11.23 -1.71
N THR A 123 -4.60 -10.38 -1.65
CA THR A 123 -4.21 -9.75 -0.39
C THR A 123 -5.05 -8.49 -0.23
N ILE A 124 -5.68 -8.32 0.92
CA ILE A 124 -6.61 -7.21 1.16
C ILE A 124 -6.31 -6.56 2.50
N VAL A 125 -6.15 -5.24 2.48
CA VAL A 125 -5.98 -4.40 3.68
C VAL A 125 -7.23 -3.54 3.86
N PRO A 126 -8.11 -3.89 4.82
CA PRO A 126 -9.34 -3.14 5.08
C PRO A 126 -9.10 -1.96 6.04
N TYR A 127 -9.88 -0.90 5.85
CA TYR A 127 -9.92 0.30 6.67
C TYR A 127 -11.38 0.63 6.99
N TYR A 128 -11.72 0.60 8.28
CA TYR A 128 -13.10 0.73 8.76
C TYR A 128 -13.46 2.11 9.30
N THR A 129 -12.48 3.01 9.42
CA THR A 129 -12.64 4.35 10.00
C THR A 129 -12.33 5.44 8.96
N GLY A 130 -13.00 6.58 9.08
CA GLY A 130 -12.92 7.66 8.09
C GLY A 130 -13.63 7.25 6.80
N LEU A 131 -12.86 6.93 5.75
CA LEU A 131 -13.39 6.33 4.53
C LEU A 131 -13.37 4.80 4.66
N ILE A 132 -14.54 4.19 4.63
CA ILE A 132 -14.68 2.73 4.62
C ILE A 132 -14.15 2.24 3.27
N ARG A 133 -12.98 1.61 3.28
CA ARG A 133 -12.25 1.23 2.07
C ARG A 133 -11.41 -0.01 2.29
N MET A 134 -11.03 -0.67 1.21
CA MET A 134 -9.96 -1.66 1.26
C MET A 134 -9.01 -1.47 0.09
N ASN A 135 -7.74 -1.72 0.35
CA ASN A 135 -6.74 -1.84 -0.69
C ASN A 135 -6.60 -3.32 -1.06
N VAL A 136 -6.63 -3.59 -2.36
CA VAL A 136 -6.59 -4.92 -2.94
C VAL A 136 -5.33 -5.05 -3.80
N TYR A 137 -4.69 -6.19 -3.62
CA TYR A 137 -3.35 -6.52 -4.05
C TYR A 137 -3.35 -7.97 -4.53
N LYS A 138 -2.44 -8.34 -5.43
CA LYS A 138 -2.30 -9.74 -5.84
C LYS A 138 -1.92 -10.61 -4.65
N LYS A 139 -2.41 -11.85 -4.60
CA LYS A 139 -2.22 -12.73 -3.45
C LYS A 139 -0.75 -12.89 -3.09
N GLY A 140 -0.45 -12.82 -1.80
CA GLY A 140 0.88 -13.10 -1.26
C GLY A 140 1.85 -11.92 -1.30
N PHE A 141 1.46 -10.78 -1.86
CA PHE A 141 2.24 -9.56 -1.81
C PHE A 141 1.79 -8.66 -0.66
N THR A 142 2.76 -8.19 0.11
CA THR A 142 2.66 -7.22 1.21
C THR A 142 4.03 -6.54 1.36
N LYS A 143 4.07 -5.43 2.09
CA LYS A 143 5.37 -4.81 2.47
C LYS A 143 6.30 -5.81 3.14
N GLY A 144 5.75 -6.70 3.99
CA GLY A 144 6.52 -7.70 4.70
C GLY A 144 7.12 -8.77 3.79
N THR A 145 6.32 -9.36 2.90
CA THR A 145 6.83 -10.33 1.92
C THR A 145 7.83 -9.70 0.95
N ALA A 146 7.65 -8.42 0.60
CA ALA A 146 8.62 -7.67 -0.20
C ALA A 146 9.95 -7.44 0.54
N CYS A 147 9.92 -7.02 1.81
CA CYS A 147 11.14 -6.90 2.63
C CYS A 147 11.85 -8.25 2.76
N LYS A 148 11.11 -9.33 2.97
CA LYS A 148 11.65 -10.69 3.00
C LYS A 148 12.35 -11.06 1.71
N TYR A 149 11.67 -10.86 0.59
CA TYR A 149 12.25 -11.08 -0.73
C TYR A 149 13.56 -10.29 -0.90
N MET A 150 13.60 -9.02 -0.49
CA MET A 150 14.79 -8.18 -0.62
C MET A 150 15.97 -8.71 0.19
N PHE A 151 15.82 -8.97 1.50
CA PHE A 151 16.96 -9.43 2.29
C PHE A 151 17.44 -10.84 1.88
N GLU A 152 16.53 -11.73 1.46
CA GLU A 152 16.90 -13.05 0.93
C GLU A 152 17.66 -12.92 -0.40
N LYS A 153 17.17 -12.06 -1.31
CA LYS A 153 17.77 -11.85 -2.62
C LYS A 153 19.15 -11.18 -2.54
N LEU A 154 19.33 -10.29 -1.57
CA LEU A 154 20.61 -9.60 -1.32
C LEU A 154 21.58 -10.41 -0.45
N GLY A 155 21.15 -11.54 0.12
CA GLY A 155 21.97 -12.33 1.05
C GLY A 155 22.23 -11.60 2.37
N ILE A 156 21.33 -10.71 2.78
CA ILE A 156 21.40 -9.97 4.04
C ILE A 156 20.70 -10.82 5.12
N PRO A 157 21.36 -11.14 6.24
CA PRO A 157 20.71 -11.80 7.37
C PRO A 157 19.50 -11.00 7.86
N LYS A 158 18.41 -11.68 8.21
CA LYS A 158 17.18 -11.03 8.71
C LYS A 158 17.50 -10.08 9.87
N GLU A 159 18.40 -10.46 10.76
CA GLU A 159 18.80 -9.69 11.95
C GLU A 159 19.40 -8.33 11.59
N ASN A 160 19.91 -8.17 10.37
CA ASN A 160 20.45 -6.90 9.86
C ASN A 160 19.40 -6.06 9.12
N SER A 161 18.11 -6.42 9.18
CA SER A 161 17.03 -5.66 8.57
C SER A 161 16.26 -4.84 9.61
N TYR A 162 16.07 -3.56 9.29
CA TYR A 162 15.36 -2.59 10.11
C TYR A 162 14.22 -2.01 9.28
N ALA A 163 13.03 -1.88 9.86
CA ALA A 163 11.91 -1.21 9.22
C ALA A 163 11.22 -0.25 10.17
N PHE A 164 10.70 0.82 9.60
CA PHE A 164 9.94 1.86 10.28
C PHE A 164 8.53 1.90 9.69
N GLY A 165 7.52 2.00 10.55
CA GLY A 165 6.13 2.01 10.10
C GLY A 165 5.18 2.62 11.12
N ASP A 166 3.96 2.91 10.67
CA ASP A 166 2.96 3.60 11.46
C ASP A 166 1.53 3.11 11.24
N GLY A 167 1.26 2.50 10.08
CA GLY A 167 -0.07 2.09 9.65
C GLY A 167 -0.26 0.58 9.62
N ILE A 168 -1.52 0.15 9.49
CA ILE A 168 -1.88 -1.28 9.49
C ILE A 168 -1.21 -2.08 8.35
N ASN A 169 -0.91 -1.43 7.22
CA ASN A 169 -0.20 -2.06 6.11
C ASN A 169 1.30 -2.30 6.39
N ASP A 170 1.85 -1.71 7.45
CA ASP A 170 3.23 -1.96 7.90
C ASP A 170 3.34 -3.14 8.85
N LYS A 171 2.21 -3.66 9.36
CA LYS A 171 2.17 -4.71 10.39
C LYS A 171 3.06 -5.90 10.06
N GLU A 172 2.88 -6.47 8.88
CA GLU A 172 3.64 -7.65 8.47
C GLU A 172 5.12 -7.32 8.24
N MET A 173 5.42 -6.13 7.71
CA MET A 173 6.81 -5.67 7.54
C MET A 173 7.54 -5.60 8.87
N LEU A 174 6.92 -4.96 9.87
CA LEU A 174 7.51 -4.79 11.20
C LEU A 174 7.71 -6.13 11.92
N GLN A 175 6.84 -7.12 11.70
CA GLN A 175 6.99 -8.46 12.28
C GLN A 175 8.03 -9.34 11.56
N LEU A 176 8.24 -9.12 10.26
CA LEU A 176 9.10 -9.98 9.45
C LEU A 176 10.57 -9.57 9.48
N VAL A 177 10.87 -8.27 9.61
CA VAL A 177 12.26 -7.79 9.71
C VAL A 177 12.91 -8.20 11.04
N GLY A 178 14.22 -7.98 11.14
CA GLY A 178 14.98 -8.24 12.38
C GLY A 178 14.68 -7.23 13.47
N HIS A 179 14.35 -6.00 13.08
CA HIS A 179 14.05 -4.88 13.97
C HIS A 179 12.89 -4.04 13.42
N GLY A 180 11.67 -4.32 13.88
CA GLY A 180 10.48 -3.53 13.55
C GLY A 180 10.30 -2.37 14.51
N ILE A 181 10.31 -1.13 14.01
CA ILE A 181 10.26 0.09 14.83
C ILE A 181 9.00 0.88 14.47
N ALA A 182 8.11 1.07 15.45
CA ALA A 182 6.96 1.95 15.27
C ALA A 182 7.35 3.43 15.42
N MET A 183 6.79 4.29 14.57
CA MET A 183 6.90 5.74 14.74
C MET A 183 6.07 6.21 15.96
N GLY A 184 6.43 7.33 16.58
CA GLY A 184 5.72 7.86 17.75
C GLY A 184 4.25 8.20 17.46
N ASN A 185 3.93 8.55 16.22
CA ASN A 185 2.57 8.81 15.73
C ASN A 185 1.85 7.56 15.18
N ALA A 186 2.44 6.37 15.30
CA ALA A 186 1.81 5.12 14.88
C ALA A 186 0.55 4.79 15.69
N ILE A 187 -0.35 4.02 15.08
CA ILE A 187 -1.52 3.47 15.77
C ILE A 187 -1.12 2.48 16.86
N ASP A 188 -1.95 2.34 17.89
CA ASP A 188 -1.64 1.50 19.06
C ASP A 188 -1.38 0.03 18.70
N GLU A 189 -2.11 -0.50 17.72
CA GLU A 189 -1.88 -1.86 17.22
C GLU A 189 -0.46 -2.06 16.67
N ILE A 190 0.08 -1.05 15.98
CA ILE A 190 1.42 -1.09 15.39
C ILE A 190 2.49 -0.90 16.46
N LYS A 191 2.26 -0.04 17.44
CA LYS A 191 3.15 0.09 18.60
C LYS A 191 3.24 -1.21 19.41
N ALA A 192 2.12 -1.90 19.58
CA ALA A 192 2.04 -3.12 20.39
C ALA A 192 2.77 -4.32 19.78
N ILE A 193 2.96 -4.35 18.45
CA ILE A 193 3.62 -5.46 17.74
C ILE A 193 5.07 -5.16 17.32
N SER A 194 5.56 -3.95 17.55
CA SER A 194 6.92 -3.53 17.17
C SER A 194 7.93 -3.82 18.28
N ASP A 195 9.18 -4.07 17.90
CA ASP A 195 10.28 -4.34 18.84
C ASP A 195 10.71 -3.09 19.63
N ASP A 196 10.48 -1.91 19.04
CA ASP A 196 10.78 -0.62 19.63
C ASP A 196 9.82 0.45 19.12
N ILE A 197 9.76 1.58 19.84
CA ILE A 197 9.00 2.76 19.44
C ILE A 197 9.94 3.95 19.44
N THR A 198 10.08 4.62 18.30
CA THR A 198 10.82 5.87 18.18
C THR A 198 9.90 7.09 18.35
N ASP A 199 10.45 8.29 18.29
CA ASP A 199 9.67 9.53 18.38
C ASP A 199 8.79 9.74 17.13
N SER A 200 7.92 10.76 17.16
CA SER A 200 7.10 11.10 16.00
C SER A 200 7.93 11.65 14.84
N ILE A 201 7.30 11.73 13.67
CA ILE A 201 7.89 12.39 12.50
C ILE A 201 8.28 13.86 12.79
N ASP A 202 7.48 14.59 13.58
CA ASP A 202 7.72 16.00 13.93
C ASP A 202 8.88 16.18 14.92
N ASN A 203 9.34 15.10 15.54
CA ASN A 203 10.37 15.09 16.57
C ASN A 203 11.60 14.29 16.15
N ASP A 204 11.91 14.24 14.84
CA ASP A 204 13.09 13.57 14.28
C ASP A 204 13.17 12.07 14.62
N GLY A 205 12.03 11.38 14.68
CA GLY A 205 11.95 9.98 15.11
C GLY A 205 12.88 9.03 14.34
N ILE A 206 13.00 9.19 13.02
CA ILE A 206 13.92 8.36 12.21
C ILE A 206 15.37 8.64 12.63
N ALA A 207 15.78 9.91 12.74
CA ALA A 207 17.14 10.28 13.11
C ALA A 207 17.52 9.77 14.51
N LYS A 208 16.60 9.86 15.48
CA LYS A 208 16.80 9.32 16.84
C LYS A 208 17.03 7.82 16.85
N ALA A 209 16.28 7.08 16.02
CA ALA A 209 16.47 5.65 15.88
C ALA A 209 17.84 5.34 15.22
N PHE A 210 18.22 6.08 14.18
CA PHE A 210 19.53 5.92 13.56
C PHE A 210 20.67 6.14 14.56
N TYR A 211 20.58 7.18 15.38
CA TYR A 211 21.55 7.42 16.44
C TYR A 211 21.56 6.30 17.49
N LYS A 212 20.39 5.77 17.86
CA LYS A 212 20.26 4.66 18.82
C LYS A 212 20.96 3.40 18.31
N TYR A 213 20.62 2.95 17.10
CA TYR A 213 21.02 1.65 16.54
C TYR A 213 22.37 1.68 15.81
N PHE A 214 22.72 2.79 15.17
CA PHE A 214 23.88 2.87 14.28
C PHE A 214 24.92 3.93 14.68
N LYS A 215 24.62 4.78 15.68
CA LYS A 215 25.51 5.86 16.15
C LYS A 215 25.86 6.89 15.07
N ILE A 216 24.94 7.13 14.15
CA ILE A 216 24.99 8.17 13.11
C ILE A 216 23.82 9.14 13.25
#